data_AF-A0AAV5LMI2-F1
#
_entry.id   AF-A0AAV5LMI2-F1
#
_cell.length_a   1.000
_cell.length_b   1.000
_cell.length_c   1.000
_cell.angle_alpha   90.00
_cell.angle_beta   90.00
_cell.angle_gamma   90.00
#
_symmetry.space_group_name_H-M   'P 1'
#
loop_
_entity.id
_entity.type
_entity.pdbx_description
1 polymer ?
#
loop_
_entity_poly.entity_id
_entity_poly.type
_entity_poly.pdbx_seq_one_letter_code
_entity_poly.pdbx_strand_id
1 'polypeptide(L)'
;MLDFLNKDRELANMMFEGILSGDPIPPTSELCLLDELKSLMNSARLEKITKSSAQLLFRRIAKGLTGSDVDVAKIALDILSWDRFIEFAKLHKNISLPVIIPELQNAGKHCVGDESVQVLAAEVRNRFYNVERYADRQVEGTSSDNKRRRI
;
A
#
# COMPACT_ATOMS: atom_id res chain seq x y z
N MET A 1 1.41 23.80 1.63
CA MET A 1 0.11 23.11 1.40
C MET A 1 -0.23 22.13 2.53
N LEU A 2 0.75 21.42 3.11
CA LEU A 2 0.54 20.37 4.13
C LEU A 2 0.16 20.84 5.55
N ASP A 3 0.46 22.07 5.96
CA ASP A 3 0.17 22.53 7.34
C ASP A 3 -1.32 22.67 7.68
N PHE A 4 -2.18 22.78 6.67
CA PHE A 4 -3.63 22.83 6.85
C PHE A 4 -4.25 21.42 6.97
N LEU A 5 -3.70 20.42 6.29
CA LEU A 5 -4.21 19.04 6.31
C LEU A 5 -3.95 18.33 7.64
N ASN A 6 -2.87 18.69 8.34
CA ASN A 6 -2.63 18.23 9.71
C ASN A 6 -3.72 18.71 10.69
N LYS A 7 -4.44 19.80 10.35
CA LYS A 7 -5.51 20.37 11.17
C LYS A 7 -6.89 19.83 10.80
N ASP A 8 -7.07 19.27 9.60
CA ASP A 8 -8.32 18.67 9.14
C ASP A 8 -8.09 17.34 8.43
N ARG A 9 -8.19 16.25 9.20
CA ARG A 9 -8.01 14.88 8.70
C ARG A 9 -9.19 14.40 7.84
N GLU A 10 -10.37 14.99 7.97
CA GLU A 10 -11.52 14.61 7.13
C GLU A 10 -11.32 15.17 5.72
N LEU A 11 -10.80 16.40 5.62
CA LEU A 11 -10.39 16.96 4.33
C LEU A 11 -9.30 16.10 3.65
N ALA A 12 -8.31 15.64 4.42
CA ALA A 12 -7.28 14.73 3.90
C ALA A 12 -7.86 13.43 3.34
N ASN A 13 -8.85 12.84 4.03
CA ASN A 13 -9.56 11.65 3.55
C ASN A 13 -10.33 11.94 2.27
N MET A 14 -11.05 13.07 2.19
CA MET A 14 -11.80 13.47 1.00
C MET A 14 -10.88 13.67 -0.20
N MET A 15 -9.75 14.36 -0.03
CA MET A 15 -8.76 14.55 -1.09
C MET A 15 -8.15 13.22 -1.55
N PHE A 16 -7.84 12.33 -0.61
CA PHE A 16 -7.29 11.01 -0.92
C PHE A 16 -8.26 10.17 -1.77
N GLU A 17 -9.53 10.11 -1.37
CA GLU A 17 -10.59 9.43 -2.12
C GLU A 17 -10.79 10.06 -3.51
N GLY A 18 -10.77 11.39 -3.60
CA GLY A 18 -10.88 12.12 -4.87
C GLY A 18 -9.74 11.82 -5.84
N ILE A 19 -8.48 11.90 -5.39
CA ILE A 19 -7.32 11.60 -6.24
C ILE A 19 -7.32 10.14 -6.72
N LEU A 20 -7.83 9.22 -5.90
CA LEU A 20 -7.98 7.82 -6.29
C LEU A 20 -9.12 7.59 -7.29
N SER A 21 -10.24 8.30 -7.16
CA SER A 21 -11.37 8.23 -8.11
C SER A 21 -11.08 8.96 -9.43
N GLY A 22 -10.08 9.84 -9.46
CA GLY A 22 -9.71 10.66 -10.63
C GLY A 22 -10.38 12.04 -10.64
N ASP A 23 -10.92 12.47 -9.50
CA ASP A 23 -11.60 13.75 -9.32
C ASP A 23 -11.01 14.51 -8.12
N PRO A 24 -10.26 15.61 -8.29
CA PRO A 24 -10.00 16.34 -9.53
C PRO A 24 -8.87 15.74 -10.39
N ILE A 25 -8.63 16.36 -11.55
CA ILE A 25 -7.64 15.99 -12.58
C ILE A 25 -6.38 15.36 -11.94
N PRO A 26 -6.05 14.09 -12.29
CA PRO A 26 -4.89 13.45 -11.70
C PRO A 26 -3.61 14.20 -12.09
N PRO A 27 -2.59 14.24 -11.21
CA PRO A 27 -1.29 14.79 -11.54
C PRO A 27 -0.73 14.23 -12.85
N THR A 28 0.07 15.06 -13.52
CA THR A 28 0.55 14.83 -14.89
C THR A 28 1.47 13.62 -15.02
N SER A 29 2.06 13.13 -13.92
CA SER A 29 2.92 11.95 -13.88
C SER A 29 2.56 11.02 -12.73
N GLU A 30 2.87 9.73 -12.91
CA GLU A 30 2.70 8.71 -11.85
C GLU A 30 3.56 9.02 -10.63
N LEU A 31 4.75 9.59 -10.83
CA LEU A 31 5.63 10.01 -9.73
C LEU A 31 4.97 11.08 -8.86
N CYS A 32 4.43 12.13 -9.48
CA CYS A 32 3.71 13.19 -8.77
C CYS A 32 2.47 12.63 -8.06
N LEU A 33 1.75 11.71 -8.70
CA LEU A 33 0.59 11.04 -8.11
C LEU A 33 0.94 10.29 -6.83
N LEU A 34 1.98 9.45 -6.88
CA LEU A 34 2.39 8.64 -5.74
C LEU A 34 2.94 9.53 -4.61
N ASP A 35 3.62 10.64 -4.93
CA ASP A 35 4.14 11.57 -3.93
C ASP A 35 3.04 12.35 -3.20
N GLU A 36 2.02 12.78 -3.95
CA GLU A 36 0.85 13.41 -3.37
C GLU A 36 0.04 12.43 -2.50
N LEU A 37 -0.20 11.21 -2.99
CA LEU A 37 -0.87 10.16 -2.22
C LEU A 37 -0.09 9.82 -0.95
N LYS A 38 1.24 9.70 -1.03
CA LYS A 38 2.14 9.47 0.10
C LYS A 38 1.98 10.56 1.16
N SER A 39 1.99 11.82 0.74
CA SER A 39 1.78 12.96 1.63
C SER A 39 0.40 12.96 2.28
N LEU A 40 -0.65 12.62 1.53
CA LEU A 40 -2.01 12.52 2.04
C LEU A 40 -2.18 11.36 3.02
N MET A 41 -1.57 10.20 2.78
CA MET A 41 -1.61 9.06 3.71
C MET A 41 -0.99 9.39 5.08
N ASN A 42 -0.01 10.29 5.12
CA ASN A 42 0.54 10.79 6.38
C ASN A 42 -0.45 11.65 7.19
N SER A 43 -1.41 12.29 6.52
CA SER A 43 -2.39 13.18 7.16
C SER A 43 -3.75 12.49 7.39
N ALA A 44 -4.12 11.56 6.51
CA ALA A 44 -5.40 10.87 6.47
C ALA A 44 -5.56 9.86 7.62
N ARG A 45 -6.83 9.58 7.94
CA ARG A 45 -7.27 8.45 8.75
C ARG A 45 -7.46 7.24 7.84
N LEU A 46 -6.40 6.46 7.65
CA LEU A 46 -6.39 5.32 6.74
C LEU A 46 -7.45 4.26 7.09
N GLU A 47 -7.82 4.16 8.36
CA GLU A 47 -8.90 3.27 8.85
C GLU A 47 -10.31 3.62 8.34
N LYS A 48 -10.49 4.84 7.83
CA LYS A 48 -11.76 5.31 7.25
C LYS A 48 -11.79 5.24 5.73
N ILE A 49 -10.68 4.89 5.08
CA ILE A 49 -10.61 4.79 3.63
C ILE A 49 -11.50 3.64 3.15
N THR A 50 -12.24 3.90 2.08
CA THR A 50 -13.16 2.91 1.54
C THR A 50 -12.40 1.72 0.97
N LYS A 51 -13.04 0.55 0.98
CA LYS A 51 -12.48 -0.67 0.39
C LYS A 51 -12.10 -0.48 -1.09
N SER A 52 -12.92 0.25 -1.83
CA SER A 52 -12.71 0.53 -3.26
C SER A 52 -11.46 1.39 -3.47
N SER A 53 -11.28 2.44 -2.66
CA SER A 53 -10.12 3.31 -2.75
C SER A 53 -8.84 2.62 -2.29
N ALA A 54 -8.92 1.79 -1.23
CA ALA A 54 -7.83 0.91 -0.84
C ALA A 54 -7.39 0.01 -2.01
N GLN A 55 -8.34 -0.61 -2.71
CA GLN A 55 -8.05 -1.45 -3.88
C GLN A 55 -7.37 -0.69 -5.03
N LEU A 56 -7.85 0.53 -5.34
CA LEU A 56 -7.23 1.38 -6.36
C LEU A 56 -5.80 1.78 -5.98
N LEU A 57 -5.59 2.14 -4.72
CA LEU A 57 -4.28 2.48 -4.19
C LEU A 57 -3.30 1.30 -4.33
N PHE A 58 -3.67 0.11 -3.87
CA PHE A 58 -2.79 -1.06 -3.97
C PHE A 58 -2.43 -1.37 -5.43
N ARG A 59 -3.39 -1.24 -6.37
CA ARG A 59 -3.14 -1.42 -7.80
C ARG A 59 -2.18 -0.39 -8.38
N ARG A 60 -2.29 0.88 -7.98
CA ARG A 60 -1.37 1.94 -8.43
C ARG A 60 0.04 1.68 -7.91
N ILE A 61 0.18 1.39 -6.62
CA ILE A 61 1.50 1.06 -6.02
C ILE A 61 2.10 -0.18 -6.70
N ALA A 62 1.31 -1.25 -6.87
CA ALA A 62 1.70 -2.47 -7.57
C ALA A 62 2.24 -2.20 -8.99
N LYS A 63 1.56 -1.34 -9.76
CA LYS A 63 2.02 -0.91 -11.09
C LYS A 63 3.34 -0.12 -11.01
N GLY A 64 3.51 0.71 -9.99
CA GLY A 64 4.76 1.44 -9.75
C GLY A 64 5.95 0.53 -9.48
N LEU A 65 5.73 -0.64 -8.83
CA LEU A 65 6.79 -1.62 -8.55
C LEU A 65 7.36 -2.28 -9.81
N THR A 66 6.55 -2.48 -10.84
CA THR A 66 6.93 -3.21 -12.07
C THR A 66 7.27 -2.32 -13.25
N GLY A 67 7.15 -1.00 -13.09
CA GLY A 67 7.61 -0.03 -14.08
C GLY A 67 9.12 -0.04 -14.29
N SER A 68 9.57 0.61 -15.37
CA SER A 68 10.98 0.85 -15.65
C SER A 68 11.51 2.17 -15.06
N ASP A 69 10.62 3.01 -14.56
CA ASP A 69 10.98 4.29 -13.95
C ASP A 69 11.46 4.06 -12.51
N VAL A 70 12.74 4.36 -12.28
CA VAL A 70 13.44 4.14 -11.01
C VAL A 70 12.82 4.97 -9.88
N ASP A 71 12.42 6.21 -10.15
CA ASP A 71 11.90 7.11 -9.12
C ASP A 71 10.48 6.71 -8.72
N VAL A 72 9.67 6.29 -9.70
CA VAL A 72 8.34 5.72 -9.44
C VAL A 72 8.46 4.43 -8.61
N ALA A 73 9.42 3.55 -8.93
CA ALA A 73 9.65 2.34 -8.15
C ALA A 73 10.12 2.64 -6.72
N LYS A 74 11.03 3.60 -6.54
CA LYS A 74 11.50 4.03 -5.21
C LYS A 74 10.38 4.55 -4.35
N ILE A 75 9.53 5.43 -4.89
CA ILE A 75 8.43 5.99 -4.09
C ILE A 75 7.37 4.94 -3.75
N ALA A 76 7.06 4.03 -4.68
CA ALA A 76 6.16 2.91 -4.43
C ALA A 76 6.70 2.01 -3.30
N LEU A 77 7.98 1.65 -3.36
CA LEU A 77 8.65 0.87 -2.32
C LEU A 77 8.72 1.61 -0.99
N ASP A 78 8.97 2.92 -0.98
CA ASP A 78 9.02 3.71 0.24
C ASP A 78 7.64 3.78 0.92
N ILE A 79 6.55 3.94 0.15
CA ILE A 79 5.19 3.84 0.69
C ILE A 79 4.98 2.48 1.38
N LEU A 80 5.40 1.39 0.75
CA LEU A 80 5.26 0.04 1.30
C LEU A 80 6.16 -0.22 2.53
N SER A 81 7.20 0.60 2.73
CA SER A 81 8.11 0.53 3.88
C SER A 81 7.52 1.21 5.13
N TRP A 82 6.45 1.98 5.00
CA TRP A 82 5.89 2.71 6.14
C TRP A 82 5.12 1.79 7.09
N ASP A 83 5.43 1.88 8.39
CA ASP A 83 4.72 1.11 9.43
C ASP A 83 3.21 1.35 9.38
N ARG A 84 2.80 2.60 9.19
CA ARG A 84 1.39 2.96 9.04
C ARG A 84 0.74 2.29 7.82
N PHE A 85 1.47 2.20 6.71
CA PHE A 85 0.98 1.52 5.52
C PHE A 85 0.91 0.00 5.73
N ILE A 86 1.86 -0.59 6.45
CA ILE A 86 1.79 -2.01 6.84
C ILE A 86 0.54 -2.29 7.68
N GLU A 87 0.21 -1.43 8.64
CA GLU A 87 -1.03 -1.57 9.42
C GLU A 87 -2.29 -1.41 8.55
N PHE A 88 -2.28 -0.47 7.60
CA PHE A 88 -3.35 -0.34 6.61
C PHE A 88 -3.47 -1.59 5.71
N ALA A 89 -2.34 -2.15 5.25
CA ALA A 89 -2.32 -3.37 4.47
C ALA A 89 -2.86 -4.58 5.24
N LYS A 90 -2.62 -4.66 6.56
CA LYS A 90 -3.21 -5.69 7.43
C LYS A 90 -4.74 -5.54 7.54
N LEU A 91 -5.25 -4.31 7.65
CA LEU A 91 -6.69 -4.04 7.69
C LEU A 91 -7.40 -4.50 6.40
N HIS A 92 -6.73 -4.33 5.26
CA HIS A 92 -7.24 -4.71 3.94
C HIS A 92 -6.55 -5.97 3.37
N LYS A 93 -6.13 -6.92 4.23
CA LYS A 93 -5.30 -8.08 3.83
C LYS A 93 -5.83 -8.91 2.67
N ASN A 94 -7.15 -9.03 2.55
CA ASN A 94 -7.82 -9.77 1.48
C ASN A 94 -7.72 -9.08 0.10
N ILE A 95 -7.27 -7.83 0.06
CA ILE A 95 -7.05 -7.04 -1.16
C ILE A 95 -5.56 -6.75 -1.32
N SER A 96 -4.89 -6.35 -0.25
CA SER A 96 -3.50 -5.90 -0.28
C SER A 96 -2.55 -7.04 -0.66
N LEU A 97 -2.65 -8.20 0.00
CA LEU A 97 -1.70 -9.30 -0.20
C LEU A 97 -1.77 -9.88 -1.63
N PRO A 98 -2.96 -10.20 -2.19
CA PRO A 98 -3.05 -10.75 -3.54
C PRO A 98 -2.59 -9.79 -4.63
N VAL A 99 -2.61 -8.47 -4.37
CA VAL A 99 -2.20 -7.44 -5.34
C VAL A 99 -0.71 -7.12 -5.21
N ILE A 100 -0.18 -7.02 -3.99
CA ILE A 100 1.18 -6.52 -3.74
C ILE A 100 2.22 -7.64 -3.80
N ILE A 101 1.93 -8.83 -3.25
CA ILE A 101 2.93 -9.91 -3.15
C ILE A 101 3.45 -10.37 -4.52
N PRO A 102 2.61 -10.61 -5.53
CA PRO A 102 3.09 -11.03 -6.85
C PRO A 102 4.02 -9.98 -7.48
N GLU A 103 3.69 -8.70 -7.32
CA GLU A 103 4.48 -7.61 -7.89
C GLU A 103 5.78 -7.36 -7.13
N LEU A 104 5.80 -7.56 -5.80
CA LEU A 104 7.04 -7.47 -5.02
C LEU A 104 8.11 -8.48 -5.44
N GLN A 105 7.72 -9.63 -6.00
CA GLN A 105 8.67 -10.59 -6.56
C GLN A 105 9.37 -10.06 -7.82
N ASN A 106 8.70 -9.16 -8.54
CA ASN A 106 9.18 -8.54 -9.77
C ASN A 106 9.72 -7.12 -9.56
N ALA A 107 9.49 -6.53 -8.38
CA ALA A 107 9.97 -5.20 -8.03
C ALA A 107 11.48 -5.04 -8.26
N GLY A 108 11.85 -3.97 -8.93
CA GLY A 108 13.24 -3.65 -9.26
C GLY A 108 13.83 -4.41 -10.45
N LYS A 109 13.23 -5.52 -10.92
CA LYS A 109 13.77 -6.31 -12.05
C LYS A 109 13.93 -5.49 -13.34
N HIS A 110 13.05 -4.50 -13.53
CA HIS A 110 13.07 -3.61 -14.69
C HIS A 110 13.83 -2.30 -14.44
N CYS A 111 14.21 -2.01 -13.20
CA CYS A 111 15.02 -0.84 -12.80
C CYS A 111 16.51 -1.16 -12.94
N VAL A 112 16.97 -1.39 -14.17
CA VAL A 112 18.36 -1.75 -14.44
C VAL A 112 19.29 -0.59 -14.08
N GLY A 113 20.25 -0.84 -13.18
CA GLY A 113 21.30 0.13 -12.83
C GLY A 113 21.15 0.82 -11.48
N ASP A 114 20.12 0.52 -10.69
CA ASP A 114 19.97 1.07 -9.33
C ASP A 114 19.86 -0.04 -8.27
N GLU A 115 20.99 -0.32 -7.61
CA GLU A 115 21.09 -1.33 -6.54
C GLU A 115 20.21 -0.98 -5.32
N SER A 116 19.97 0.30 -5.05
CA SER A 116 19.16 0.73 -3.90
C SER A 116 17.70 0.28 -4.02
N VAL A 117 17.17 0.21 -5.24
CA VAL A 117 15.81 -0.30 -5.50
C VAL A 117 15.72 -1.78 -5.17
N GLN A 118 16.75 -2.57 -5.51
CA GLN A 118 16.79 -4.00 -5.23
C GLN A 118 16.86 -4.29 -3.72
N VAL A 119 17.69 -3.53 -2.99
CA VAL A 119 17.82 -3.64 -1.54
C VAL A 119 16.49 -3.30 -0.86
N LEU A 120 15.87 -2.18 -1.23
CA LEU A 120 14.61 -1.75 -0.66
C LEU A 120 13.47 -2.73 -0.99
N ALA A 121 13.44 -3.27 -2.22
CA ALA A 121 12.49 -4.29 -2.63
C ALA A 121 12.62 -5.57 -1.80
N ALA A 122 13.85 -6.00 -1.47
CA ALA A 122 14.09 -7.16 -0.63
C ALA A 122 13.59 -6.94 0.81
N GLU A 123 13.83 -5.75 1.38
CA GLU A 123 13.35 -5.38 2.71
C GLU A 123 11.83 -5.37 2.80
N VAL A 124 11.16 -4.65 1.89
CA VAL A 124 9.70 -4.55 1.83
C VAL A 124 9.07 -5.93 1.65
N ARG A 125 9.66 -6.77 0.80
CA ARG A 125 9.21 -8.15 0.57
C ARG A 125 9.23 -8.98 1.85
N ASN A 126 10.29 -8.90 2.64
CA ASN A 126 10.36 -9.59 3.94
C ASN A 126 9.26 -9.12 4.89
N ARG A 127 8.95 -7.82 4.91
CA ARG A 127 7.88 -7.27 5.75
C ARG A 127 6.50 -7.78 5.33
N PHE A 128 6.20 -7.80 4.04
CA PHE A 128 4.92 -8.30 3.53
C PHE A 128 4.74 -9.81 3.69
N TYR A 129 5.80 -10.61 3.52
CA TYR A 129 5.73 -12.05 3.83
C TYR A 129 5.47 -12.33 5.31
N ASN A 130 5.98 -11.47 6.21
CA ASN A 130 5.61 -11.57 7.62
C ASN A 130 4.12 -11.28 7.82
N VAL A 131 3.56 -10.27 7.16
CA VAL A 131 2.12 -9.98 7.21
C VAL A 131 1.28 -11.16 6.72
N GLU A 132 1.67 -11.79 5.60
CA GLU A 132 1.01 -12.99 5.07
C GLU A 132 1.02 -14.14 6.10
N ARG A 133 2.19 -14.46 6.66
CA ARG A 133 2.32 -15.49 7.71
C ARG A 133 1.49 -15.17 8.96
N TYR A 134 1.39 -13.90 9.35
CA TYR A 134 0.50 -13.48 10.44
C TYR A 134 -0.97 -13.71 10.10
N ALA A 135 -1.36 -13.50 8.84
CA ALA A 135 -2.73 -13.73 8.39
C ALA A 135 -3.09 -15.22 8.45
N ASP A 136 -2.20 -16.11 8.03
CA ASP A 136 -2.42 -17.57 8.00
C ASP A 136 -2.63 -18.15 9.40
N ARG A 137 -1.79 -17.74 10.37
CA ARG A 137 -1.91 -18.21 11.78
C ARG A 137 -3.24 -17.86 12.44
N GLN A 138 -3.84 -16.73 12.08
CA GLN A 138 -5.16 -16.33 12.61
C GLN A 138 -6.29 -17.20 12.04
N VAL A 139 -6.13 -17.72 10.82
CA VAL A 139 -7.10 -18.64 10.20
C VAL A 139 -7.00 -20.03 10.83
N GLU A 140 -5.79 -20.51 11.13
CA GLU A 140 -5.59 -21.81 11.80
C GLU A 140 -6.16 -21.84 13.23
N GLY A 141 -6.03 -20.75 13.99
CA GLY A 141 -6.58 -20.62 15.34
C GLY A 141 -8.12 -20.64 15.39
N THR A 142 -8.79 -19.99 14.43
CA THR A 142 -10.26 -19.92 14.38
C THR A 142 -10.91 -21.22 13.89
N SER A 143 -10.20 -22.03 13.11
CA SER A 143 -10.68 -23.35 12.66
C SER A 143 -10.75 -24.38 13.79
N SER A 144 -9.86 -24.28 14.79
CA SER A 144 -9.82 -25.20 15.93
C SER A 144 -10.96 -24.99 16.93
N ASP A 145 -11.45 -23.76 17.11
CA ASP A 145 -12.57 -23.47 18.02
C ASP A 145 -13.94 -23.87 17.45
N ASN A 146 -14.09 -23.87 16.12
CA ASN A 146 -15.35 -24.24 15.48
C ASN A 146 -15.64 -25.75 15.51
N LYS A 147 -14.64 -26.57 15.83
CA LYS A 147 -14.78 -28.03 16.01
C LYS A 147 -15.24 -28.42 17.42
N ARG A 148 -15.15 -27.52 18.41
CA ARG A 148 -15.56 -27.75 19.80
C ARG A 148 -17.01 -27.35 20.12
N ARG A 149 -17.70 -26.67 19.20
CA ARG A 149 -19.10 -26.22 19.38
C ARG A 149 -20.14 -27.08 18.64
N ARG A 150 -19.74 -28.25 18.12
CA ARG A 150 -20.62 -29.23 17.44
C ARG A 150 -20.63 -30.58 18.14
N ILE A 151 -20.78 -30.58 19.46
CA ILE A 151 -21.07 -31.79 20.26
C ILE A 151 -22.25 -31.47 21.16
#